data_AF-A0A1Q5AIW3-F1
#
_entry.id   AF-A0A1Q5AIW3-F1
#
_cell.length_a   1.000
_cell.length_b   1.000
_cell.length_c   1.000
_cell.angle_alpha   90.00
_cell.angle_beta   90.00
_cell.angle_gamma   90.00
#
_symmetry.space_group_name_H-M   'P 1'
#
loop_
_entity.id
_entity.type
_entity.pdbx_description
1 polymer ?
#
loop_
_entity_poly.entity_id
_entity_poly.type
_entity_poly.pdbx_seq_one_letter_code
_entity_poly.pdbx_strand_id
1 'polypeptide(L)'
;MTAEEAKALDVSATDFADQLTALTRGVLGEDTPRFHAINMGSKIRVSPIREDEVLQRIPVSIGGEQRLSLMVRFYCCWDGSSTFMATDQADVHVFYAGSPDPLFRFEYVRRSKEPPGAHVQVHAHRDEVAYLLRLAEKGRPKQKFNRLPRLAELHLPVGGHRMRPALEDVLLFLKREFAIDTVDGWKAVIDEHLRSWRLTQLKTAVRDAPDSAAQVLRSLGYTVVEPLVPGARQASDEVKLFWP
;
A
#
# COMPACT_ATOMS: atom_id res chain seq x y z
N MET A 1 -22.11 9.36 -8.29
CA MET A 1 -21.13 10.39 -7.92
C MET A 1 -21.58 11.69 -8.54
N THR A 2 -21.81 12.71 -7.73
CA THR A 2 -22.13 14.06 -8.21
C THR A 2 -20.89 14.72 -8.83
N ALA A 3 -21.06 15.80 -9.58
CA ALA A 3 -19.92 16.54 -10.13
C ALA A 3 -19.02 17.14 -9.02
N GLU A 4 -19.62 17.52 -7.88
CA GLU A 4 -18.89 18.05 -6.72
C GLU A 4 -18.07 16.96 -6.02
N GLU A 5 -18.64 15.76 -5.83
CA GLU A 5 -17.92 14.60 -5.30
C GLU A 5 -16.77 14.17 -6.22
N ALA A 6 -16.94 14.27 -7.53
CA ALA A 6 -15.86 13.98 -8.48
C ALA A 6 -14.70 14.97 -8.30
N LYS A 7 -15.01 16.27 -8.25
CA LYS A 7 -14.02 17.33 -8.07
C LYS A 7 -13.28 17.22 -6.73
N ALA A 8 -13.99 16.90 -5.65
CA ALA A 8 -13.37 16.74 -4.33
C ALA A 8 -12.41 15.53 -4.27
N LEU A 9 -12.74 14.45 -5.00
CA LEU A 9 -11.87 13.28 -5.13
C LEU A 9 -10.61 13.62 -5.93
N ASP A 10 -10.74 14.37 -7.02
CA ASP A 10 -9.61 14.83 -7.85
C ASP A 10 -8.64 15.70 -7.02
N VAL A 11 -9.15 16.62 -6.20
CA VAL A 11 -8.33 17.42 -5.27
C VAL A 11 -7.61 16.54 -4.26
N SER A 12 -8.34 15.63 -3.59
CA SER A 12 -7.75 14.73 -2.60
C SER A 12 -6.66 13.82 -3.18
N ALA A 13 -6.85 13.35 -4.42
CA ALA A 13 -5.88 12.53 -5.12
C ALA A 13 -4.64 13.33 -5.56
N THR A 14 -4.83 14.60 -5.91
CA THR A 14 -3.73 15.52 -6.23
C THR A 14 -2.88 15.79 -4.99
N ASP A 15 -3.51 16.10 -3.86
CA ASP A 15 -2.81 16.29 -2.57
C ASP A 15 -2.03 15.03 -2.17
N PHE A 16 -2.60 13.85 -2.40
CA PHE A 16 -1.90 12.58 -2.16
C PHE A 16 -0.71 12.38 -3.11
N ALA A 17 -0.83 12.76 -4.38
CA ALA A 17 0.28 12.74 -5.32
C ALA A 17 1.42 13.68 -4.87
N ASP A 18 1.08 14.88 -4.38
CA ASP A 18 2.07 15.83 -3.87
C ASP A 18 2.75 15.32 -2.60
N GLN A 19 2.02 14.66 -1.70
CA GLN A 19 2.60 14.01 -0.52
C GLN A 19 3.57 12.88 -0.90
N LEU A 20 3.21 12.02 -1.86
CA LEU A 20 4.10 10.96 -2.35
C LEU A 20 5.33 11.54 -3.04
N THR A 21 5.18 12.64 -3.77
CA THR A 21 6.29 13.34 -4.41
C THR A 21 7.24 13.94 -3.37
N ALA A 22 6.71 14.61 -2.36
CA ALA A 22 7.49 15.16 -1.25
C ALA A 22 8.25 14.05 -0.50
N LEU A 23 7.59 12.92 -0.23
CA LEU A 23 8.23 11.76 0.38
C LEU A 23 9.40 11.26 -0.46
N THR A 24 9.17 10.94 -1.73
CA THR A 24 10.21 10.29 -2.55
C THR A 24 11.35 11.24 -2.86
N ARG A 25 11.09 12.52 -3.09
CA ARG A 25 12.14 13.54 -3.28
C ARG A 25 12.90 13.83 -2.00
N GLY A 26 12.22 13.91 -0.86
CA GLY A 26 12.83 14.10 0.45
C GLY A 26 13.68 12.91 0.92
N VAL A 27 13.57 11.75 0.26
CA VAL A 27 14.39 10.56 0.54
C VAL A 27 15.46 10.33 -0.52
N LEU A 28 15.07 10.35 -1.80
CA LEU A 28 15.90 9.92 -2.94
C LEU A 28 16.50 11.10 -3.74
N GLY A 29 16.04 12.33 -3.50
CA GLY A 29 16.50 13.55 -4.15
C GLY A 29 15.50 14.17 -5.12
N GLU A 30 15.67 15.47 -5.41
CA GLU A 30 14.74 16.30 -6.19
C GLU A 30 14.48 15.80 -7.61
N ASP A 31 15.46 15.13 -8.22
CA ASP A 31 15.34 14.55 -9.56
C ASP A 31 14.39 13.34 -9.62
N THR A 32 13.91 12.88 -8.46
CA THR A 32 12.93 11.79 -8.38
C THR A 32 11.64 12.17 -9.13
N PRO A 33 11.14 11.30 -10.02
CA PRO A 33 9.91 11.56 -10.78
C PRO A 33 8.72 11.93 -9.89
N ARG A 34 8.03 13.01 -10.26
CA ARG A 34 6.82 13.49 -9.58
C ARG A 34 5.65 12.54 -9.82
N PHE A 35 4.83 12.35 -8.80
CA PHE A 35 3.55 11.65 -8.90
C PHE A 35 2.48 12.57 -9.48
N HIS A 36 1.62 11.99 -10.32
CA HIS A 36 0.46 12.67 -10.90
C HIS A 36 -0.80 11.88 -10.59
N ALA A 37 -1.91 12.60 -10.39
CA ALA A 37 -3.25 12.03 -10.29
C ALA A 37 -3.92 12.09 -11.66
N ILE A 38 -4.27 10.92 -12.22
CA ILE A 38 -4.94 10.79 -13.52
C ILE A 38 -6.31 10.13 -13.30
N ASN A 39 -7.36 10.83 -13.73
CA ASN A 39 -8.72 10.32 -13.66
C ASN A 39 -8.94 9.21 -14.70
N MET A 40 -9.32 8.03 -14.24
CA MET A 40 -9.57 6.83 -15.06
C MET A 40 -11.08 6.50 -15.14
N GLY A 41 -11.95 7.49 -14.94
CA GLY A 41 -13.40 7.34 -14.88
C GLY A 41 -13.90 7.00 -13.48
N SER A 42 -13.90 5.72 -13.09
CA SER A 42 -14.43 5.28 -11.78
C SER A 42 -13.40 5.32 -10.65
N LYS A 43 -12.13 5.54 -10.98
CA LYS A 43 -10.99 5.59 -10.04
C LYS A 43 -10.01 6.66 -10.51
N ILE A 44 -9.16 7.12 -9.61
CA ILE A 44 -8.03 7.99 -9.93
C ILE A 44 -6.74 7.21 -9.74
N ARG A 45 -5.91 7.14 -10.76
CA ARG A 45 -4.58 6.55 -10.68
C ARG A 45 -3.58 7.59 -10.19
N VAL A 46 -2.85 7.28 -9.13
CA VAL A 46 -1.74 8.09 -8.61
C VAL A 46 -0.44 7.32 -8.80
N SER A 47 0.45 7.81 -9.65
CA SER A 47 1.77 7.20 -9.91
C SER A 47 2.75 8.20 -10.51
N PRO A 48 4.06 7.91 -10.52
CA PRO A 48 5.03 8.69 -11.29
C PRO A 48 4.78 8.46 -12.78
N ILE A 49 4.42 9.51 -13.50
CA ILE A 49 3.97 9.44 -14.89
C ILE A 49 4.65 10.56 -15.69
N ARG A 50 5.08 10.26 -16.92
CA ARG A 50 5.60 11.20 -17.92
C ARG A 50 4.49 12.04 -18.55
N GLU A 51 4.87 13.06 -19.33
CA GLU A 51 3.92 13.87 -20.10
C GLU A 51 3.08 13.06 -21.10
N ASP A 52 3.58 11.92 -21.59
CA ASP A 52 2.89 10.99 -22.49
C ASP A 52 2.03 9.94 -21.75
N GLU A 53 1.73 10.18 -20.47
CA GLU A 53 1.00 9.28 -19.58
C GLU A 53 1.64 7.90 -19.32
N VAL A 54 2.91 7.73 -19.73
CA VAL A 54 3.66 6.49 -19.48
C VAL A 54 4.16 6.45 -18.04
N LEU A 55 3.90 5.32 -17.37
CA LEU A 55 4.39 5.07 -16.02
C LEU A 55 5.91 5.06 -15.99
N GLN A 56 6.48 5.82 -15.06
CA GLN A 56 7.91 5.86 -14.81
C GLN A 56 8.24 5.05 -13.55
N ARG A 57 9.28 4.20 -13.65
CA ARG A 57 9.89 3.64 -12.44
C ARG A 57 10.80 4.68 -11.81
N ILE A 58 10.77 4.78 -10.49
CA ILE A 58 11.66 5.64 -9.73
C ILE A 58 13.04 4.96 -9.66
N PRO A 59 14.12 5.54 -10.19
CA PRO A 59 15.45 4.98 -10.04
C PRO A 59 15.91 5.08 -8.58
N VAL A 60 16.61 4.05 -8.11
CA VAL A 60 17.17 4.02 -6.75
C VAL A 60 18.63 3.57 -6.84
N SER A 61 19.52 4.39 -6.30
CA SER A 61 20.97 4.20 -6.39
C SER A 61 21.55 3.52 -5.16
N ILE A 62 22.65 2.79 -5.35
CA ILE A 62 23.50 2.26 -4.29
C ILE A 62 24.94 2.60 -4.68
N GLY A 63 25.60 3.45 -3.90
CA GLY A 63 26.98 3.87 -4.18
C GLY A 63 27.09 4.73 -5.45
N GLY A 64 26.09 5.57 -5.73
CA GLY A 64 26.03 6.47 -6.88
C GLY A 64 25.51 5.83 -8.17
N GLU A 65 25.38 4.50 -8.23
CA GLU A 65 24.91 3.79 -9.42
C GLU A 65 23.46 3.34 -9.27
N GLN A 66 22.66 3.50 -10.33
CA GLN A 66 21.28 3.02 -10.35
C GLN A 66 21.23 1.48 -10.37
N ARG A 67 21.01 0.89 -9.20
CA ARG A 67 20.95 -0.58 -9.03
C ARG A 67 19.54 -1.10 -8.93
N LEU A 68 18.60 -0.27 -8.49
CA LEU A 68 17.22 -0.64 -8.23
C LEU A 68 16.27 0.32 -8.94
N SER A 69 15.01 -0.09 -9.06
CA SER A 69 13.94 0.83 -9.43
C SER A 69 12.62 0.46 -8.76
N LEU A 70 11.78 1.45 -8.49
CA LEU A 70 10.46 1.26 -7.88
C LEU A 70 9.36 1.53 -8.90
N MET A 71 8.46 0.57 -9.08
CA MET A 71 7.16 0.84 -9.68
C MET A 71 6.19 1.12 -8.55
N VAL A 72 5.59 2.30 -8.54
CA VAL A 72 4.63 2.72 -7.51
C VAL A 72 3.33 3.13 -8.19
N ARG A 73 2.22 2.52 -7.76
CA ARG A 73 0.90 2.84 -8.30
C ARG A 73 -0.16 2.71 -7.22
N PHE A 74 -1.02 3.71 -7.16
CA PHE A 74 -2.22 3.67 -6.33
C PHE A 74 -3.45 3.91 -7.21
N TYR A 75 -4.53 3.19 -6.94
CA TYR A 75 -5.85 3.50 -7.47
C TYR A 75 -6.72 3.96 -6.32
N CYS A 76 -7.19 5.20 -6.40
CA CYS A 76 -7.99 5.86 -5.37
C CYS A 76 -9.45 5.92 -5.79
N CYS A 77 -10.34 5.78 -4.82
CA CYS A 77 -11.78 5.96 -4.96
C CYS A 77 -12.36 6.51 -3.66
N TRP A 78 -13.65 6.80 -3.64
CA TRP A 78 -14.34 7.08 -2.39
C TRP A 78 -14.38 5.85 -1.48
N ASP A 79 -14.33 6.06 -0.15
CA ASP A 79 -14.61 5.01 0.81
C ASP A 79 -16.09 4.58 0.75
N GLY A 80 -16.48 3.57 1.54
CA GLY A 80 -17.85 3.03 1.47
C GLY A 80 -18.92 4.05 1.89
N SER A 81 -18.52 5.07 2.65
CA SER A 81 -19.38 6.15 3.14
C SER A 81 -19.26 7.45 2.33
N SER A 82 -18.46 7.46 1.25
CA SER A 82 -18.13 8.66 0.46
C SER A 82 -17.66 9.86 1.28
N THR A 83 -17.04 9.61 2.43
CA THR A 83 -16.55 10.63 3.36
C THR A 83 -15.05 10.86 3.20
N PHE A 84 -14.30 9.81 2.82
CA PHE A 84 -12.84 9.89 2.69
C PHE A 84 -12.39 9.28 1.37
N MET A 85 -11.32 9.84 0.79
CA MET A 85 -10.59 9.12 -0.25
C MET A 85 -9.97 7.86 0.35
N ALA A 86 -10.12 6.75 -0.36
CA ALA A 86 -9.57 5.45 0.01
C ALA A 86 -8.76 4.88 -1.14
N THR A 87 -7.69 4.16 -0.79
CA THR A 87 -6.98 3.31 -1.73
C THR A 87 -7.82 2.07 -2.04
N ASP A 88 -8.12 1.85 -3.31
CA ASP A 88 -8.74 0.62 -3.81
C ASP A 88 -7.69 -0.44 -4.14
N GLN A 89 -6.57 -0.01 -4.71
CA GLN A 89 -5.43 -0.88 -5.01
C GLN A 89 -4.12 -0.11 -4.82
N ALA A 90 -3.08 -0.78 -4.33
CA ALA A 90 -1.71 -0.26 -4.31
C ALA A 90 -0.73 -1.32 -4.79
N ASP A 91 0.18 -0.93 -5.67
CA ASP A 91 1.26 -1.75 -6.20
C ASP A 91 2.58 -1.02 -5.94
N VAL A 92 3.41 -1.55 -5.04
CA VAL A 92 4.79 -1.06 -4.79
C VAL A 92 5.76 -2.19 -5.05
N HIS A 93 6.39 -2.17 -6.21
CA HIS A 93 7.27 -3.25 -6.66
C HIS A 93 8.71 -2.76 -6.75
N VAL A 94 9.62 -3.53 -6.18
CA VAL A 94 11.07 -3.29 -6.23
C VAL A 94 11.65 -4.14 -7.36
N PHE A 95 12.43 -3.54 -8.24
CA PHE A 95 13.13 -4.23 -9.32
C PHE A 95 14.64 -4.05 -9.18
N TYR A 96 15.38 -5.06 -9.60
CA TYR A 96 16.78 -4.86 -9.98
C TYR A 96 16.85 -4.11 -11.31
N ALA A 97 17.81 -3.18 -11.45
CA ALA A 97 17.98 -2.40 -12.67
C ALA A 97 18.24 -3.33 -13.87
N GLY A 98 17.49 -3.13 -14.96
CA GLY A 98 17.54 -3.99 -16.16
C GLY A 98 16.79 -5.32 -16.06
N SER A 99 16.23 -5.67 -14.89
CA SER A 99 15.38 -6.86 -14.75
C SER A 99 13.91 -6.56 -15.09
N PRO A 100 13.25 -7.39 -15.92
CA PRO A 100 11.81 -7.27 -16.17
C PRO A 100 10.99 -7.74 -14.97
N ASP A 101 11.48 -8.72 -14.21
CA ASP A 101 10.82 -9.28 -13.03
C ASP A 101 11.19 -8.49 -11.76
N PRO A 102 10.22 -8.22 -10.86
CA PRO A 102 10.50 -7.58 -9.59
C PRO A 102 11.26 -8.55 -8.66
N LEU A 103 11.89 -8.00 -7.63
CA LEU A 103 12.46 -8.70 -6.48
C LEU A 103 11.40 -8.91 -5.39
N PHE A 104 10.64 -7.85 -5.13
CA PHE A 104 9.60 -7.80 -4.10
C PHE A 104 8.37 -7.07 -4.63
N ARG A 105 7.19 -7.55 -4.26
CA ARG A 105 5.91 -6.89 -4.56
C ARG A 105 5.13 -6.69 -3.27
N PHE A 106 4.91 -5.44 -2.90
CA PHE A 106 4.03 -5.06 -1.80
C PHE A 106 2.71 -4.61 -2.45
N GLU A 107 1.68 -5.44 -2.29
CA GLU A 107 0.43 -5.27 -3.01
C GLU A 107 -0.74 -5.17 -2.02
N TYR A 108 -1.73 -4.37 -2.42
CA TYR A 108 -2.97 -4.19 -1.69
C TYR A 108 -4.15 -4.17 -2.65
N VAL A 109 -5.19 -4.95 -2.34
CA VAL A 109 -6.46 -4.99 -3.07
C VAL A 109 -7.61 -4.91 -2.06
N ARG A 110 -8.31 -3.77 -2.07
CA ARG A 110 -9.30 -3.39 -1.05
C ARG A 110 -10.43 -4.41 -0.84
N ARG A 111 -10.82 -5.15 -1.88
CA ARG A 111 -11.92 -6.12 -1.84
C ARG A 111 -11.47 -7.58 -1.79
N SER A 112 -10.16 -7.85 -1.77
CA SER A 112 -9.65 -9.22 -1.74
C SER A 112 -9.70 -9.78 -0.32
N LYS A 113 -10.30 -10.97 -0.18
CA LYS A 113 -10.24 -11.82 1.02
C LYS A 113 -9.34 -13.03 0.78
N GLU A 114 -9.32 -13.55 -0.44
CA GLU A 114 -8.42 -14.61 -0.87
C GLU A 114 -7.89 -14.29 -2.28
N PRO A 115 -6.59 -14.05 -2.44
CA PRO A 115 -5.54 -13.97 -1.40
C PRO A 115 -5.75 -12.81 -0.40
N PRO A 116 -4.99 -12.74 0.71
CA PRO A 116 -5.05 -11.65 1.68
C PRO A 116 -5.05 -10.27 1.01
N GLY A 117 -5.87 -9.36 1.55
CA GLY A 117 -6.09 -8.04 0.95
C GLY A 117 -4.82 -7.20 0.90
N ALA A 118 -3.90 -7.40 1.83
CA ALA A 118 -2.56 -6.84 1.83
C ALA A 118 -1.54 -7.98 1.96
N HIS A 119 -0.53 -7.99 1.11
CA HIS A 119 0.47 -9.06 1.13
C HIS A 119 1.79 -8.65 0.48
N VAL A 120 2.82 -9.46 0.72
CA VAL A 120 4.13 -9.37 0.07
C VAL A 120 4.37 -10.62 -0.77
N GLN A 121 4.92 -10.45 -1.97
CA GLN A 121 5.38 -11.54 -2.81
C GLN A 121 6.87 -11.37 -3.08
N VAL A 122 7.61 -12.48 -2.98
CA VAL A 122 9.07 -12.49 -3.09
C VAL A 122 9.49 -13.28 -4.31
N HIS A 123 10.26 -12.65 -5.19
CA HIS A 123 10.83 -13.28 -6.37
C HIS A 123 12.22 -13.80 -6.03
N ALA A 124 12.26 -15.02 -5.51
CA ALA A 124 13.49 -15.76 -5.25
C ALA A 124 13.31 -17.24 -5.61
N HIS A 125 14.43 -17.95 -5.67
CA HIS A 125 14.48 -19.38 -5.96
C HIS A 125 14.82 -20.17 -4.70
N ARG A 126 13.94 -21.10 -4.31
CA ARG A 126 14.16 -22.12 -3.27
C ARG A 126 13.43 -23.40 -3.67
N ASP A 127 14.20 -24.47 -3.86
CA ASP A 127 13.68 -25.72 -4.41
C ASP A 127 12.68 -26.39 -3.48
N GLU A 128 12.89 -26.30 -2.16
CA GLU A 128 11.98 -26.84 -1.15
C GLU A 128 10.61 -26.19 -1.21
N VAL A 129 10.54 -24.89 -1.53
CA VAL A 129 9.26 -24.19 -1.71
C VAL A 129 8.57 -24.63 -2.99
N ALA A 130 9.32 -24.77 -4.09
CA ALA A 130 8.77 -25.28 -5.35
C ALA A 130 8.24 -26.72 -5.19
N TYR A 131 8.97 -27.56 -4.45
CA TYR A 131 8.54 -28.92 -4.11
C TYR A 131 7.29 -28.92 -3.23
N LEU A 132 7.27 -28.12 -2.15
CA LEU A 132 6.10 -27.97 -1.29
C LEU A 132 4.87 -27.51 -2.07
N LEU A 133 5.03 -26.56 -2.99
CA LEU A 133 3.95 -26.04 -3.83
C LEU A 133 3.38 -27.10 -4.79
N ARG A 134 4.19 -28.09 -5.22
CA ARG A 134 3.70 -29.26 -5.96
C ARG A 134 2.92 -30.21 -5.06
N LEU A 135 3.35 -30.44 -3.82
CA LEU A 135 2.61 -31.27 -2.87
C LEU A 135 1.29 -30.62 -2.43
N ALA A 136 1.27 -29.29 -2.31
CA ALA A 136 0.14 -28.50 -1.82
C ALA A 136 -0.91 -28.18 -2.90
N GLU A 137 -0.94 -28.89 -4.04
CA GLU A 137 -1.84 -28.61 -5.18
C GLU A 137 -3.32 -28.43 -4.80
N LYS A 138 -3.81 -29.17 -3.79
CA LYS A 138 -5.21 -29.08 -3.31
C LYS A 138 -5.55 -27.75 -2.62
N GLY A 139 -4.56 -27.04 -2.07
CA GLY A 139 -4.75 -25.79 -1.34
C GLY A 139 -4.57 -24.54 -2.19
N ARG A 140 -4.36 -24.67 -3.51
CA ARG A 140 -4.09 -23.54 -4.39
C ARG A 140 -5.38 -22.99 -5.01
N PRO A 141 -5.49 -21.66 -5.21
CA PRO A 141 -6.50 -21.10 -6.11
C PRO A 141 -6.43 -21.82 -7.45
N LYS A 142 -7.58 -22.17 -8.04
CA LYS A 142 -7.69 -23.00 -9.26
C LYS A 142 -7.08 -22.32 -10.50
N GLN A 143 -5.77 -22.21 -10.56
CA GLN A 143 -5.03 -21.82 -11.76
C GLN A 143 -4.08 -22.97 -12.11
N LYS A 144 -4.50 -23.77 -13.09
CA LYS A 144 -3.69 -24.84 -13.68
C LYS A 144 -2.57 -24.21 -14.50
N PHE A 145 -1.46 -23.88 -13.86
CA PHE A 145 -0.26 -23.50 -14.58
C PHE A 145 0.52 -24.76 -14.96
N ASN A 146 0.73 -24.98 -16.26
CA ASN A 146 1.56 -26.07 -16.79
C ASN A 146 3.08 -25.80 -16.60
N ARG A 147 3.45 -25.09 -15.53
CA ARG A 147 4.81 -24.65 -15.21
C ARG A 147 5.08 -24.84 -13.72
N LEU A 148 6.37 -24.99 -13.37
CA LEU A 148 6.80 -25.08 -11.99
C LEU A 148 6.29 -23.87 -11.18
N PRO A 149 5.65 -24.11 -10.03
CA PRO A 149 5.20 -23.03 -9.18
C PRO A 149 6.39 -22.29 -8.59
N ARG A 150 6.28 -20.96 -8.54
CA ARG A 150 7.35 -20.07 -8.07
C ARG A 150 7.00 -19.50 -6.70
N LEU A 151 8.02 -19.23 -5.89
CA LEU A 151 7.85 -18.51 -4.62
C LEU A 151 7.09 -17.19 -4.79
N ALA A 152 7.30 -16.52 -5.92
CA ALA A 152 6.63 -15.27 -6.30
C ALA A 152 5.09 -15.38 -6.38
N GLU A 153 4.51 -16.58 -6.37
CA GLU A 153 3.06 -16.80 -6.37
C GLU A 153 2.47 -16.91 -4.96
N LEU A 154 3.31 -16.98 -3.93
CA LEU A 154 2.87 -16.93 -2.54
C LEU A 154 2.50 -15.50 -2.16
N HIS A 155 1.47 -15.37 -1.32
CA HIS A 155 0.97 -14.11 -0.79
C HIS A 155 1.27 -14.11 0.70
N LEU A 156 2.43 -13.56 1.08
CA LEU A 156 2.84 -13.50 2.48
C LEU A 156 2.00 -12.43 3.19
N PRO A 157 1.17 -12.78 4.19
CA PRO A 157 0.29 -11.81 4.85
C PRO A 157 1.08 -10.83 5.72
N VAL A 158 0.52 -9.63 5.90
CA VAL A 158 1.14 -8.52 6.65
C VAL A 158 0.30 -8.06 7.84
N GLY A 159 -0.67 -8.87 8.29
CA GLY A 159 -1.58 -8.55 9.39
C GLY A 159 -2.89 -7.87 8.95
N GLY A 160 -3.28 -8.02 7.68
CA GLY A 160 -4.57 -7.56 7.15
C GLY A 160 -4.57 -6.13 6.59
N HIS A 161 -5.76 -5.69 6.15
CA HIS A 161 -5.94 -4.44 5.40
C HIS A 161 -5.40 -3.19 6.12
N ARG A 162 -5.47 -3.15 7.45
CA ARG A 162 -5.07 -2.00 8.29
C ARG A 162 -3.58 -1.98 8.65
N MET A 163 -2.89 -3.10 8.47
CA MET A 163 -1.47 -3.25 8.78
C MET A 163 -0.58 -3.26 7.53
N ARG A 164 -1.16 -3.01 6.35
CA ARG A 164 -0.42 -2.99 5.08
C ARG A 164 0.79 -2.05 5.11
N PRO A 165 1.94 -2.49 4.55
CA PRO A 165 3.11 -1.62 4.38
C PRO A 165 2.78 -0.38 3.55
N ALA A 166 3.36 0.75 3.96
CA ALA A 166 3.34 2.01 3.24
C ALA A 166 4.55 2.11 2.28
N LEU A 167 4.58 3.13 1.43
CA LEU A 167 5.77 3.39 0.60
C LEU A 167 6.98 3.74 1.47
N GLU A 168 6.74 4.42 2.59
CA GLU A 168 7.69 4.76 3.64
C GLU A 168 8.36 3.52 4.22
N ASP A 169 7.59 2.45 4.49
CA ASP A 169 8.12 1.19 5.01
C ASP A 169 9.06 0.54 3.97
N VAL A 170 8.70 0.59 2.68
CA VAL A 170 9.52 0.06 1.59
C VAL A 170 10.82 0.86 1.46
N LEU A 171 10.77 2.19 1.45
CA LEU A 171 11.97 3.04 1.39
C LEU A 171 12.89 2.80 2.60
N LEU A 172 12.31 2.68 3.80
CA LEU A 172 13.06 2.39 5.01
C LEU A 172 13.72 1.00 4.97
N PHE A 173 13.01 -0.01 4.46
CA PHE A 173 13.56 -1.36 4.21
C PHE A 173 14.74 -1.28 3.25
N LEU A 174 14.60 -0.60 2.12
CA LEU A 174 15.69 -0.47 1.14
C LEU A 174 16.91 0.24 1.73
N LYS A 175 16.69 1.26 2.57
CA LYS A 175 17.79 1.95 3.25
C LYS A 175 18.51 1.05 4.25
N ARG A 176 17.77 0.25 5.03
CA ARG A 176 18.35 -0.61 6.08
C ARG A 176 19.06 -1.83 5.52
N GLU A 177 18.46 -2.49 4.53
CA GLU A 177 18.94 -3.78 4.04
C GLU A 177 19.88 -3.66 2.83
N PHE A 178 19.72 -2.62 2.01
CA PHE A 178 20.52 -2.42 0.79
C PHE A 178 21.36 -1.15 0.81
N ALA A 179 21.32 -0.36 1.88
CA ALA A 179 22.09 0.87 2.04
C ALA A 179 21.94 1.83 0.84
N ILE A 180 20.73 1.98 0.30
CA ILE A 180 20.46 2.88 -0.82
C ILE A 180 20.93 4.31 -0.52
N ASP A 181 21.29 5.03 -1.58
CA ASP A 181 21.66 6.42 -1.50
C ASP A 181 20.43 7.27 -1.15
N THR A 182 20.63 8.25 -0.27
CA THR A 182 19.56 9.10 0.26
C THR A 182 20.10 10.51 0.47
N VAL A 183 19.24 11.53 0.36
CA VAL A 183 19.61 12.91 0.69
C VAL A 183 19.74 13.14 2.20
N ASP A 184 20.42 14.22 2.59
CA ASP A 184 20.46 14.64 3.99
C ASP A 184 19.05 14.92 4.54
N GLY A 185 18.80 14.53 5.78
CA GLY A 185 17.50 14.70 6.43
C GLY A 185 16.42 13.67 6.05
N TRP A 186 16.71 12.70 5.16
CA TRP A 186 15.77 11.66 4.72
C TRP A 186 15.02 10.97 5.87
N LYS A 187 15.70 10.78 7.00
CA LYS A 187 15.12 10.09 8.16
C LYS A 187 13.96 10.87 8.75
N ALA A 188 14.09 12.20 8.87
CA ALA A 188 13.02 13.04 9.38
C ALA A 188 11.78 12.99 8.46
N VAL A 189 12.01 13.01 7.14
CA VAL A 189 10.95 12.87 6.13
C VAL A 189 10.22 11.54 6.29
N ILE A 190 10.95 10.42 6.38
CA ILE A 190 10.32 9.11 6.60
C ILE A 190 9.56 9.08 7.94
N ASP A 191 10.15 9.56 9.03
CA ASP A 191 9.53 9.51 10.35
C ASP A 191 8.21 10.31 10.41
N GLU A 192 8.16 11.48 9.77
CA GLU A 192 6.97 12.31 9.67
C GLU A 192 5.86 11.63 8.85
N HIS A 193 6.19 11.21 7.63
CA HIS A 193 5.25 10.58 6.71
C HIS A 193 4.72 9.26 7.26
N LEU A 194 5.60 8.42 7.81
CA LEU A 194 5.23 7.15 8.41
C LEU A 194 4.32 7.35 9.61
N ARG A 195 4.58 8.37 10.45
CA ARG A 195 3.68 8.72 11.56
C ARG A 195 2.29 9.08 11.05
N SER A 196 2.20 9.95 10.04
CA SER A 196 0.93 10.36 9.43
C SER A 196 0.14 9.15 8.88
N TRP A 197 0.84 8.26 8.17
CA TRP A 197 0.27 7.02 7.66
C TRP A 197 -0.28 6.14 8.78
N ARG A 198 0.52 5.86 9.81
CA ARG A 198 0.15 4.98 10.92
C ARG A 198 -1.03 5.54 11.71
N LEU A 199 -1.06 6.85 11.97
CA LEU A 199 -2.20 7.51 12.62
C LEU A 199 -3.47 7.43 11.76
N THR A 200 -3.35 7.54 10.44
CA THR A 200 -4.48 7.40 9.51
C THR A 200 -5.02 5.95 9.50
N GLN A 201 -4.14 4.95 9.46
CA GLN A 201 -4.55 3.55 9.56
C GLN A 201 -5.20 3.24 10.91
N LEU A 202 -4.65 3.76 12.01
CA LEU A 202 -5.23 3.63 13.35
C LEU A 202 -6.63 4.23 13.42
N LYS A 203 -6.82 5.48 12.96
CA LYS A 203 -8.15 6.11 12.90
C LYS A 203 -9.15 5.27 12.10
N THR A 204 -8.68 4.62 11.03
CA THR A 204 -9.56 3.78 10.22
C THR A 204 -9.87 2.43 10.90
N ALA A 205 -8.92 1.83 11.62
CA ALA A 205 -9.16 0.65 12.44
C ALA A 205 -10.13 0.94 13.61
N VAL A 206 -10.06 2.13 14.19
CA VAL A 206 -11.04 2.58 15.20
C VAL A 206 -12.46 2.65 14.62
N ARG A 207 -12.63 3.08 13.36
CA ARG A 207 -13.95 3.07 12.69
C ARG A 207 -14.46 1.65 12.42
N ASP A 208 -13.54 0.71 12.21
CA ASP A 208 -13.87 -0.70 12.01
C ASP A 208 -14.32 -1.40 13.30
N ALA A 209 -13.78 -1.00 14.47
CA ALA A 209 -14.11 -1.58 15.77
C ALA A 209 -14.24 -0.51 16.88
N PRO A 210 -15.25 0.38 16.80
CA PRO A 210 -15.37 1.52 17.70
C PRO A 210 -15.62 1.13 19.16
N ASP A 211 -16.34 0.03 19.42
CA ASP A 211 -16.61 -0.44 20.79
C ASP A 211 -15.33 -0.89 21.50
N SER A 212 -14.47 -1.65 20.80
CA SER A 212 -13.17 -2.08 21.32
C SER A 212 -12.28 -0.87 21.63
N ALA A 213 -12.30 0.14 20.75
CA ALA A 213 -11.57 1.39 20.99
C ALA A 213 -12.13 2.15 22.21
N ALA A 214 -13.45 2.27 22.33
CA ALA A 214 -14.11 2.94 23.46
C ALA A 214 -13.80 2.24 24.79
N GLN A 215 -13.79 0.90 24.81
CA GLN A 215 -13.43 0.11 25.99
C GLN A 215 -12.00 0.44 26.46
N VAL A 216 -11.03 0.44 25.55
CA VAL A 216 -9.63 0.77 25.88
C VAL A 216 -9.52 2.21 26.38
N LEU A 217 -10.15 3.17 25.70
CA LEU A 217 -10.13 4.58 26.11
C LEU A 217 -10.70 4.76 27.53
N ARG A 218 -11.82 4.11 27.86
CA ARG A 218 -12.38 4.12 29.23
C ARG A 218 -11.38 3.55 30.25
N SER A 219 -10.69 2.45 29.92
CA SER A 219 -9.68 1.85 30.79
C SER A 219 -8.46 2.77 31.04
N LEU A 220 -8.16 3.65 30.08
CA LEU A 220 -7.11 4.66 30.18
C LEU A 220 -7.57 5.94 30.91
N GLY A 221 -8.81 5.99 31.40
CA GLY A 221 -9.37 7.13 32.13
C GLY A 221 -10.04 8.18 31.25
N TYR A 222 -10.26 7.93 29.95
CA TYR A 222 -11.04 8.84 29.11
C TYR A 222 -12.54 8.65 29.34
N THR A 223 -13.26 9.76 29.46
CA THR A 223 -14.72 9.75 29.36
C THR A 223 -15.11 9.58 27.89
N VAL A 224 -15.77 8.44 27.57
CA VAL A 224 -16.29 8.16 26.23
C VAL A 224 -17.81 8.08 26.29
N VAL A 225 -18.47 9.04 25.66
CA VAL A 225 -19.93 9.13 25.55
C VAL A 225 -20.38 8.43 24.28
N GLU A 226 -21.30 7.47 24.41
CA GLU A 226 -21.88 6.79 23.26
C GLU A 226 -22.86 7.69 22.51
N PRO A 227 -22.97 7.56 21.17
CA PRO A 227 -23.94 8.32 20.41
C PRO A 227 -25.37 7.92 20.82
N LEU A 228 -26.25 8.91 20.99
CA LEU A 228 -27.66 8.70 21.37
C LEU A 228 -28.40 7.79 20.39
N VAL A 229 -28.02 7.85 19.11
CA VAL A 229 -28.46 6.93 18.06
C VAL A 229 -27.21 6.30 17.45
N PRO A 230 -26.95 5.00 17.69
CA PRO A 230 -25.83 4.32 17.07
C PRO A 230 -25.96 4.36 15.54
N GLY A 231 -24.87 4.73 14.85
CA GLY A 231 -24.78 4.56 13.41
C GLY A 231 -24.91 3.07 13.04
N ALA A 232 -25.37 2.79 11.82
CA ALA A 232 -25.44 1.42 11.32
C ALA A 232 -24.05 0.75 11.40
N ARG A 233 -23.98 -0.36 12.12
CA ARG A 233 -22.75 -1.15 12.24
C ARG A 233 -22.65 -2.11 11.06
N GLN A 234 -21.46 -2.20 10.48
CA GLN A 234 -21.17 -3.24 9.48
C GLN A 234 -21.22 -4.62 10.16
N ALA A 235 -21.69 -5.63 9.43
CA ALA A 235 -21.59 -7.00 9.89
C ALA A 235 -20.10 -7.37 10.04
N SER A 236 -19.77 -8.21 11.03
CA SER A 236 -18.37 -8.51 11.37
C SER A 236 -17.56 -9.08 10.20
N ASP A 237 -18.22 -9.80 9.29
CA ASP A 237 -17.65 -10.37 8.06
C ASP A 237 -17.44 -9.35 6.94
N GLU A 238 -17.94 -8.13 7.10
CA GLU A 238 -17.72 -6.98 6.21
C GLU A 238 -16.63 -6.02 6.73
N VAL A 239 -16.23 -6.17 7.99
CA VAL A 239 -15.24 -5.30 8.65
C VAL A 239 -13.82 -5.69 8.26
N LYS A 240 -13.15 -4.81 7.52
CA LYS A 240 -11.80 -5.04 6.98
C LYS A 240 -10.70 -5.25 8.03
N LEU A 241 -10.89 -4.77 9.25
CA LEU A 241 -9.96 -5.05 10.34
C LEU A 241 -9.82 -6.56 10.61
N PHE A 242 -10.88 -7.34 10.35
CA PHE A 242 -10.90 -8.79 10.58
C PHE A 242 -10.70 -9.62 9.31
N TRP A 243 -10.51 -8.96 8.17
CA TRP A 243 -10.20 -9.63 6.92
C TRP A 243 -8.70 -9.99 6.87
N PRO A 244 -8.35 -11.12 6.23
CA PRO A 244 -6.98 -11.58 6.09
C PRO A 244 -6.07 -10.62 5.31
#